data_AF-A0A4U3B4U5-F1
#
_entry.id   AF-A0A4U3B4U5-F1
#
_cell.length_a   1.000
_cell.length_b   1.000
_cell.length_c   1.000
_cell.angle_alpha   90.00
_cell.angle_beta   90.00
_cell.angle_gamma   90.00
#
_symmetry.space_group_name_H-M   'P 1'
#
loop_
_entity.id
_entity.type
_entity.pdbx_description
1 polymer ?
#
loop_
_entity_poly.entity_id
_entity_poly.type
_entity_poly.pdbx_seq_one_letter_code
_entity_poly.pdbx_strand_id
1 'polypeptide(L)'
;LTSSLSSQLLGIHLPGKGSVYMEQTIKFTAPVFIGDTITATATVQEFIIEKRVLKLLTECHNQKGDLVLTGVATMMVSKEGGVV
;
A
#
# COMPACT_ATOMS: atom_id res chain seq x y z
N LEU A 1 3.53 -9.68 -9.20
CA LEU A 1 4.87 -9.35 -8.68
C LEU A 1 4.90 -7.93 -8.12
N THR A 2 4.62 -6.90 -8.91
CA THR A 2 4.64 -5.50 -8.43
C THR A 2 3.56 -5.23 -7.39
N SER A 3 2.33 -5.68 -7.61
CA SER A 3 1.21 -5.48 -6.67
C SER A 3 1.36 -6.21 -5.33
N SER A 4 2.13 -7.31 -5.27
CA SER A 4 2.37 -8.02 -4.01
C SER A 4 3.27 -7.25 -3.05
N LEU A 5 4.02 -6.25 -3.54
CA LEU A 5 4.80 -5.35 -2.68
C LEU A 5 3.88 -4.54 -1.75
N SER A 6 2.70 -4.12 -2.22
CA SER A 6 1.70 -3.44 -1.39
C SER A 6 1.23 -4.31 -0.22
N SER A 7 1.11 -5.63 -0.42
CA SER A 7 0.70 -6.54 0.65
C SER A 7 1.74 -6.64 1.77
N GLN A 8 3.03 -6.76 1.42
CA GLN A 8 4.11 -6.74 2.41
C GLN A 8 4.20 -5.38 3.10
N LEU A 9 4.16 -4.29 2.33
CA LEU A 9 4.22 -2.93 2.87
C LEU A 9 3.09 -2.69 3.89
N LEU A 10 1.86 -3.04 3.53
CA LEU A 10 0.70 -2.70 4.33
C LEU A 10 0.44 -3.68 5.48
N GLY A 11 0.73 -4.96 5.27
CA GLY A 11 0.56 -6.01 6.28
C GLY A 11 1.67 -6.05 7.33
N ILE A 12 2.87 -5.55 7.02
CA ILE A 12 4.02 -5.59 7.92
C ILE A 12 4.35 -4.21 8.49
N HIS A 13 4.38 -3.16 7.66
CA HIS A 13 4.86 -1.85 8.07
C HIS A 13 3.74 -0.87 8.40
N LEU A 14 2.80 -0.59 7.48
CA LEU A 14 1.78 0.43 7.72
C LEU A 14 0.45 0.08 7.03
N PRO A 15 -0.65 -0.19 7.75
CA PRO A 15 -0.80 -0.04 9.20
C PRO A 15 -0.08 -1.12 10.01
N GLY A 16 0.38 -2.19 9.36
CA GLY A 16 1.15 -3.24 10.01
C GLY A 16 0.28 -4.36 10.57
N LYS A 17 0.91 -5.21 11.39
CA LYS A 17 0.33 -6.47 11.84
C LYS A 17 -1.01 -6.27 12.56
N GLY A 18 -1.92 -7.22 12.34
CA GLY A 18 -3.25 -7.21 12.93
C GLY A 18 -4.23 -6.26 12.23
N SER A 19 -3.80 -5.52 11.20
CA SER A 19 -4.71 -4.82 10.30
C SER A 19 -5.36 -5.76 9.28
N VAL A 20 -6.58 -5.43 8.87
CA VAL A 20 -7.34 -6.17 7.86
C VAL A 20 -7.30 -5.39 6.55
N TYR A 21 -6.82 -6.04 5.50
CA TYR A 21 -6.80 -5.49 4.15
C TYR A 21 -8.19 -5.65 3.52
N MET A 22 -8.96 -4.57 3.46
CA MET A 22 -10.36 -4.62 3.02
C MET A 22 -10.49 -4.53 1.50
N GLU A 23 -9.76 -3.60 0.89
CA GLU A 23 -9.85 -3.33 -0.55
C GLU A 23 -8.51 -2.80 -1.06
N GLN A 24 -8.17 -3.16 -2.30
CA GLN A 24 -7.09 -2.53 -3.04
C GLN A 24 -7.58 -2.20 -4.46
N THR A 25 -7.49 -0.93 -4.85
CA THR A 25 -7.59 -0.52 -6.25
C THR A 25 -6.20 -0.44 -6.86
N ILE A 26 -6.05 -0.81 -8.14
CA ILE A 26 -4.75 -0.82 -8.82
C ILE A 26 -4.92 -0.30 -10.24
N LYS A 27 -4.02 0.60 -10.63
CA LYS A 27 -3.80 1.03 -12.00
C LYS A 27 -2.34 0.81 -12.37
N PHE A 28 -2.11 0.01 -13.41
CA PHE A 28 -0.78 -0.13 -14.02
C PHE A 28 -0.57 1.03 -14.99
N THR A 29 0.45 1.84 -14.74
CA THR A 29 0.72 3.07 -15.50
C THR A 29 1.89 2.89 -16.48
N ALA A 30 2.76 1.91 -16.24
CA ALA A 30 3.89 1.58 -17.11
C ALA A 30 4.30 0.10 -16.94
N PRO A 31 4.97 -0.51 -17.94
CA PRO A 31 5.47 -1.88 -17.83
C PRO A 31 6.61 -2.00 -16.82
N VAL A 32 6.77 -3.20 -16.25
CA VAL A 32 7.90 -3.59 -15.39
C VAL A 32 8.62 -4.77 -16.03
N PHE A 33 9.94 -4.70 -16.13
CA PHE A 33 10.77 -5.72 -16.76
C PHE A 33 11.62 -6.47 -15.76
N ILE A 34 12.13 -7.64 -16.17
CA ILE A 34 13.09 -8.40 -15.37
C ILE A 34 14.33 -7.53 -15.14
N GLY A 35 14.78 -7.45 -13.88
CA GLY A 35 15.91 -6.62 -13.46
C GLY A 35 15.53 -5.23 -12.96
N ASP A 36 14.27 -4.81 -13.09
CA ASP A 36 13.81 -3.55 -12.49
C ASP A 36 13.80 -3.64 -10.96
N THR A 37 14.25 -2.57 -10.32
CA THR A 37 14.14 -2.38 -8.87
C THR A 37 12.93 -1.52 -8.60
N ILE A 38 11.95 -2.08 -7.89
CA ILE A 38 10.69 -1.40 -7.60
C ILE A 38 10.66 -0.97 -6.14
N THR A 39 10.40 0.32 -5.92
CA THR A 39 10.14 0.92 -4.61
C THR A 39 8.65 1.13 -4.43
N ALA A 40 8.05 0.50 -3.42
CA ALA A 40 6.65 0.71 -3.05
C ALA A 40 6.54 1.70 -1.89
N THR A 41 5.63 2.67 -2.02
CA THR A 41 5.33 3.70 -1.02
C THR A 41 3.84 3.70 -0.68
N ALA A 42 3.52 3.98 0.57
CA ALA A 42 2.16 4.14 1.05
C ALA A 42 2.03 5.46 1.81
N THR A 43 1.02 6.26 1.46
CA THR A 43 0.76 7.56 2.09
C THR A 43 -0.66 7.55 2.63
N VAL A 44 -0.83 7.83 3.92
CA VAL A 44 -2.16 7.94 4.53
C VAL A 44 -2.88 9.16 3.94
N GLN A 45 -4.03 8.92 3.29
CA GLN A 45 -4.88 9.99 2.75
C GLN A 45 -6.02 10.34 3.69
N GLU A 46 -6.59 9.35 4.36
CA GLU A 46 -7.77 9.52 5.20
C GLU A 46 -7.74 8.51 6.36
N PHE A 47 -8.14 8.95 7.56
CA PHE A 47 -8.41 8.07 8.69
C PHE A 47 -9.81 8.28 9.25
N ILE A 48 -10.67 7.29 9.03
CA ILE A 48 -12.05 7.27 9.51
C ILE A 48 -12.06 6.60 10.89
N ILE A 49 -11.83 7.40 11.93
CA ILE A 49 -11.60 6.95 13.31
C ILE A 49 -12.75 6.06 13.82
N GLU A 50 -14.00 6.47 13.61
CA GLU A 50 -15.20 5.75 14.08
C GLU A 50 -15.25 4.29 13.56
N LYS A 51 -14.78 4.09 12.32
CA LYS A 51 -14.73 2.78 11.67
C LYS A 51 -13.39 2.10 11.80
N ARG A 52 -12.37 2.80 12.32
CA ARG A 52 -10.96 2.37 12.35
C ARG A 52 -10.46 2.00 10.95
N VAL A 53 -10.84 2.78 9.94
CA VAL A 53 -10.47 2.53 8.54
C VAL A 53 -9.52 3.61 8.04
N LEU A 54 -8.38 3.19 7.52
CA LEU A 54 -7.40 4.00 6.80
C LEU A 54 -7.58 3.83 5.29
N LYS A 55 -7.54 4.93 4.55
CA LYS A 55 -7.28 4.91 3.11
C LYS A 55 -5.86 5.36 2.85
N LEU A 56 -5.10 4.55 2.14
CA LEU A 56 -3.71 4.82 1.80
C LEU A 56 -3.54 4.88 0.29
N LEU A 57 -2.93 5.95 -0.21
CA LEU A 57 -2.39 5.98 -1.56
C LEU A 57 -1.21 5.01 -1.61
N THR A 58 -1.23 4.08 -2.54
CA THR A 58 -0.13 3.14 -2.78
C THR A 58 0.48 3.44 -4.13
N GLU A 59 1.79 3.63 -4.18
CA GLU A 59 2.52 3.90 -5.41
C GLU A 59 3.72 2.97 -5.52
N CYS A 60 4.08 2.62 -6.74
CA CYS A 60 5.32 1.90 -7.02
C CYS A 60 6.07 2.64 -8.13
N HIS A 61 7.35 2.87 -7.89
CA HIS A 61 8.26 3.50 -8.83
C HIS A 61 9.40 2.56 -9.18
N ASN A 62 9.87 2.59 -10.42
CA ASN A 62 11.10 1.90 -10.81
C ASN A 62 12.36 2.73 -10.43
N GLN A 63 13.54 2.19 -10.70
CA GLN A 63 14.84 2.83 -10.47
C GLN A 63 15.06 4.16 -11.23
N LYS A 64 14.25 4.43 -12.26
CA LYS A 64 14.28 5.67 -13.04
C LYS A 64 13.31 6.72 -12.50
N GLY A 65 12.50 6.37 -11.50
CA GLY A 65 11.45 7.22 -10.96
C GLY A 65 10.14 7.16 -11.74
N ASP A 66 9.99 6.24 -12.70
CA ASP A 66 8.73 6.09 -13.43
C ASP A 66 7.68 5.46 -12.51
N LEU A 67 6.50 6.08 -12.43
CA LEU A 67 5.35 5.48 -11.75
C LEU A 67 4.85 4.29 -12.58
N VAL A 68 4.96 3.08 -12.04
CA VAL A 68 4.56 1.84 -12.72
C VAL A 68 3.22 1.29 -12.21
N LEU A 69 2.87 1.62 -10.97
CA LEU A 69 1.62 1.22 -10.33
C LEU A 69 1.17 2.31 -9.37
N THR A 70 -0.11 2.65 -9.41
CA THR A 70 -0.75 3.50 -8.39
C THR A 70 -2.11 2.93 -8.00
N GLY A 71 -2.64 3.31 -6.84
CA GLY A 71 -3.89 2.79 -6.33
C GLY A 71 -4.19 3.24 -4.92
N VAL A 72 -5.33 2.83 -4.39
CA VAL A 72 -5.75 3.10 -3.01
C VAL A 72 -5.99 1.78 -2.29
N ALA A 73 -5.36 1.64 -1.12
CA ALA A 73 -5.60 0.59 -0.16
C ALA A 73 -6.58 1.06 0.90
N THR A 74 -7.59 0.25 1.21
CA THR A 74 -8.46 0.44 2.37
C THR A 74 -8.11 -0.60 3.42
N MET A 75 -7.65 -0.15 4.58
CA MET A 75 -7.17 -0.99 5.67
C MET A 75 -7.97 -0.72 6.93
N MET A 76 -8.43 -1.75 7.64
CA MET A 76 -9.02 -1.61 8.98
C MET A 76 -7.97 -1.92 10.05
N VAL A 77 -7.82 -1.05 11.04
CA VAL A 77 -6.86 -1.24 12.14
C VAL A 77 -7.51 -1.90 13.36
N SER A 78 -6.76 -2.83 13.98
CA SER A 78 -7.19 -3.49 15.22
C SER A 78 -7.29 -2.48 16.37
N LYS A 79 -8.15 -2.80 17.35
CA LYS A 79 -8.40 -2.01 18.56
C LYS A 79 -7.16 -1.83 19.43
N GLU A 80 -6.21 -2.75 19.34
CA GLU A 80 -4.97 -2.72 20.12
C GLU A 80 -3.95 -1.72 19.55
N GLY A 81 -4.23 -1.11 18.39
CA GLY A 81 -3.29 -0.21 17.73
C GLY A 81 -2.06 -0.99 17.30
N GLY A 82 -1.97 -1.33 16.01
CA GLY A 82 -0.67 -1.70 15.44
C GLY A 82 0.23 -0.48 15.50
N VAL A 83 0.83 -0.23 16.67
CA VAL A 83 1.91 0.74 16.83
C VAL A 83 3.11 0.09 16.16
N VAL A 84 3.58 0.76 15.09
CA VAL A 84 4.88 0.50 14.49
C VAL A 84 5.95 1.04 15.42
#